data_AF-A0A1M3D954-F1
#
_entry.id   AF-A0A1M3D954-F1
#
_cell.length_a   1.000
_cell.length_b   1.000
_cell.length_c   1.000
_cell.angle_alpha   90.00
_cell.angle_beta   90.00
_cell.angle_gamma   90.00
#
_symmetry.space_group_name_H-M   'P 1'
#
loop_
_entity.id
_entity.type
_entity.pdbx_description
1 polymer ?
#
loop_
_entity_poly.entity_id
_entity_poly.type
_entity_poly.pdbx_seq_one_letter_code
_entity_poly.pdbx_strand_id
1 'polypeptide(L)'
;MTRLRIAPVALVAALALTACVGGPAVPTPIAPISTKQLRIYGVRAYLQSRGLLVMGQVRRPPLDLGPLWGHLHVTASFRDGRPPLVVDTRWGTISPRGVRSALFAAVLRTQDPGQIELVRVEYRPVSDDRHA
;
A
#
# COMPACT_ATOMS: atom_id res chain seq x y z
N MET A 1 -68.17 -7.23 -20.14
CA MET A 1 -67.87 -8.64 -19.82
C MET A 1 -66.34 -8.79 -19.85
N THR A 2 -65.59 -8.55 -18.76
CA THR A 2 -65.15 -9.53 -17.72
C THR A 2 -64.60 -10.83 -18.36
N ARG A 3 -63.34 -11.29 -18.18
CA ARG A 3 -62.44 -11.29 -17.01
C ARG A 3 -60.94 -11.33 -17.39
N LEU A 4 -60.17 -10.73 -16.48
CA LEU A 4 -58.73 -10.81 -16.22
C LEU A 4 -58.27 -12.24 -15.83
N ARG A 5 -57.08 -12.68 -16.25
CA ARG A 5 -56.21 -13.57 -15.45
C ARG A 5 -54.75 -13.14 -15.51
N ILE A 6 -54.22 -12.95 -14.31
CA ILE A 6 -52.87 -12.56 -13.92
C ILE A 6 -52.00 -13.82 -13.82
N ALA A 7 -50.73 -13.75 -14.19
CA ALA A 7 -49.62 -14.28 -13.38
C ALA A 7 -48.27 -13.72 -13.86
N PRO A 8 -47.52 -13.02 -12.98
CA PRO A 8 -46.17 -12.53 -13.24
C PRO A 8 -45.15 -13.63 -12.89
N VAL A 9 -44.09 -13.79 -13.69
CA VAL A 9 -42.91 -14.54 -13.25
C VAL A 9 -41.71 -13.64 -13.40
N ALA A 10 -41.18 -13.30 -12.23
CA ALA A 10 -40.01 -12.47 -12.00
C ALA A 10 -38.78 -13.06 -12.69
N LEU A 11 -38.00 -12.22 -13.39
CA LEU A 11 -36.60 -12.52 -13.63
C LEU A 11 -35.76 -11.51 -12.84
N VAL A 12 -35.20 -12.06 -11.78
CA VAL A 12 -34.35 -11.46 -10.75
C VAL A 12 -33.23 -10.64 -11.40
N ALA A 13 -33.13 -9.38 -10.99
CA ALA A 13 -32.01 -8.51 -11.28
C ALA A 13 -30.70 -9.14 -10.77
N ALA A 14 -29.80 -9.48 -11.69
CA ALA A 14 -28.46 -9.93 -11.36
C ALA A 14 -27.65 -8.74 -10.82
N LEU A 15 -27.65 -8.57 -9.50
CA LEU A 15 -26.70 -7.74 -8.77
C LEU A 15 -25.30 -8.36 -8.92
N ALA A 16 -24.56 -7.91 -9.93
CA ALA A 16 -23.13 -8.18 -10.04
C ALA A 16 -22.38 -7.38 -8.96
N LEU A 17 -22.38 -7.89 -7.73
CA LEU A 17 -21.50 -7.42 -6.65
C LEU A 17 -20.09 -7.97 -6.87
N THR A 18 -19.42 -7.55 -7.94
CA THR A 18 -17.96 -7.68 -8.04
C THR A 18 -17.31 -6.45 -7.41
N ALA A 19 -17.52 -6.26 -6.11
CA ALA A 19 -16.77 -5.29 -5.32
C ALA A 19 -15.44 -5.93 -4.90
N CYS A 20 -14.54 -6.12 -5.87
CA CYS A 20 -13.12 -6.25 -5.53
C CYS A 20 -12.67 -4.86 -5.06
N VAL A 21 -12.78 -4.62 -3.74
CA VAL A 21 -12.24 -3.44 -3.07
C VAL A 21 -10.71 -3.51 -3.14
N GLY A 22 -10.18 -3.09 -4.28
CA GLY A 22 -8.81 -2.67 -4.52
C GLY A 22 -8.94 -1.50 -5.49
N GLY A 23 -8.82 -0.28 -4.98
CA GLY A 23 -8.98 0.91 -5.82
C GLY A 23 -7.93 0.95 -6.93
N PRO A 24 -8.12 1.80 -7.95
CA PRO A 24 -7.24 1.82 -9.11
C PRO A 24 -5.80 2.13 -8.69
N ALA A 25 -4.85 1.47 -9.36
CA ALA A 25 -3.43 1.78 -9.22
C ALA A 25 -3.18 3.23 -9.66
N VAL A 26 -2.38 3.95 -8.90
CA VAL A 26 -2.03 5.35 -9.21
C VAL A 26 -0.68 5.39 -9.90
N PRO A 27 -0.54 6.10 -11.03
CA PRO A 27 0.74 6.28 -11.70
C PRO A 27 1.65 7.29 -10.97
N THR A 28 1.62 7.32 -9.64
CA THR A 28 2.52 8.17 -8.84
C THR A 28 3.92 7.57 -8.89
N PRO A 29 4.96 8.34 -9.24
CA PRO A 29 6.34 7.92 -9.10
C PRO A 29 6.62 7.39 -7.69
N ILE A 30 7.29 6.24 -7.59
CA ILE A 30 7.69 5.64 -6.33
C ILE A 30 9.20 5.40 -6.34
N ALA A 31 9.88 5.92 -5.33
CA ALA A 31 11.31 5.74 -5.12
C ALA A 31 11.56 4.85 -3.88
N PRO A 32 11.73 3.53 -4.08
CA PRO A 32 12.17 2.65 -3.01
C PRO A 32 13.67 2.85 -2.73
N ILE A 33 14.02 3.24 -1.52
CA ILE A 33 15.39 3.43 -1.05
C ILE A 33 15.82 2.15 -0.33
N SER A 34 16.48 1.27 -1.06
CA SER A 34 17.03 0.02 -0.52
C SER A 34 18.39 0.26 0.14
N THR A 35 18.67 -0.49 1.20
CA THR A 35 19.99 -0.49 1.87
C THR A 35 20.67 -1.84 1.72
N LYS A 36 21.91 -1.96 2.20
CA LYS A 36 22.61 -3.26 2.29
C LYS A 36 21.89 -4.24 3.22
N GLN A 37 21.08 -3.76 4.16
CA GLN A 37 20.37 -4.58 5.14
C GLN A 37 18.99 -5.03 4.65
N LEU A 38 18.31 -4.17 3.88
CA LEU A 38 16.95 -4.42 3.43
C LEU A 38 16.71 -3.89 2.02
N ARG A 39 16.32 -4.79 1.12
CA ARG A 39 15.87 -4.43 -0.23
C ARG A 39 14.37 -4.20 -0.23
N ILE A 40 13.95 -3.09 -0.79
CA ILE A 40 12.54 -2.70 -0.97
C ILE A 40 12.21 -2.82 -2.46
N TYR A 41 11.13 -3.53 -2.80
CA TYR A 41 10.78 -3.80 -4.18
C TYR A 41 9.29 -4.06 -4.38
N GLY A 42 8.85 -4.05 -5.65
CA GLY A 42 7.46 -4.29 -6.01
C GLY A 42 6.48 -3.26 -5.43
N VAL A 43 6.96 -2.05 -5.15
CA VAL A 43 6.16 -1.02 -4.49
C VAL A 43 5.13 -0.47 -5.47
N ARG A 44 3.88 -0.40 -5.03
CA ARG A 44 2.74 0.12 -5.78
C ARG A 44 1.88 0.99 -4.88
N ALA A 45 1.21 1.96 -5.49
CA ALA A 45 0.27 2.84 -4.83
C ALA A 45 -1.13 2.66 -5.42
N TYR A 46 -2.14 2.66 -4.56
CA TYR A 46 -3.54 2.48 -4.94
C TYR A 46 -4.38 3.56 -4.26
N LEU A 47 -5.36 4.11 -4.99
CA LEU A 47 -6.36 4.97 -4.35
C LEU A 47 -7.21 4.16 -3.39
N GLN A 48 -7.47 4.73 -2.23
CA GLN A 48 -8.41 4.19 -1.25
C GLN A 48 -9.29 5.33 -0.72
N SER A 49 -10.44 5.00 -0.16
CA SER A 49 -11.41 5.99 0.37
C SER A 49 -10.85 6.98 1.39
N ARG A 50 -9.70 6.69 1.99
CA ARG A 50 -9.04 7.53 3.01
C ARG A 50 -7.69 8.10 2.57
N GLY A 51 -7.32 7.97 1.29
CA GLY A 51 -6.07 8.49 0.74
C GLY A 51 -5.36 7.50 -0.17
N LEU A 52 -4.04 7.36 0.01
CA LEU A 52 -3.19 6.53 -0.84
C LEU A 52 -2.67 5.31 -0.05
N LEU A 53 -3.00 4.11 -0.49
CA LEU A 53 -2.43 2.86 0.01
C LEU A 53 -1.12 2.57 -0.73
N VAL A 54 -0.02 2.55 0.00
CA VAL A 54 1.30 2.16 -0.52
C VAL A 54 1.62 0.77 0.01
N MET A 55 1.88 -0.17 -0.90
CA MET A 55 2.22 -1.54 -0.53
C MET A 55 3.38 -2.07 -1.35
N GLY A 56 4.10 -3.03 -0.82
CA GLY A 56 5.22 -3.66 -1.51
C GLY A 56 5.81 -4.79 -0.71
N GLN A 57 7.03 -5.17 -1.10
CA GLN A 57 7.78 -6.22 -0.44
C GLN A 57 9.12 -5.70 0.05
N VAL A 58 9.56 -6.27 1.16
CA VAL A 58 10.95 -6.19 1.62
C VAL A 58 11.60 -7.54 1.50
N ARG A 59 12.91 -7.57 1.24
CA ARG A 59 13.71 -8.79 1.19
C ARG A 59 15.04 -8.58 1.88
N ARG A 60 15.44 -9.56 2.67
CA ARG A 60 16.79 -9.60 3.24
C ARG A 60 17.80 -10.18 2.26
N PRO A 61 19.03 -9.64 2.22
CA PRO A 61 20.12 -10.26 1.49
C PRO A 61 20.37 -11.70 1.97
N PRO A 62 20.87 -12.61 1.11
CA PRO A 62 21.31 -13.93 1.52
C PRO A 62 22.29 -13.88 2.71
N LEU A 63 22.27 -14.91 3.57
CA LEU A 63 23.23 -15.12 4.67
C LEU A 63 23.21 -14.12 5.84
N ASP A 64 22.46 -13.03 5.75
CA ASP A 64 22.27 -12.13 6.89
C ASP A 64 21.25 -12.72 7.90
N LEU A 65 21.71 -13.40 8.95
CA LEU A 65 20.87 -14.21 9.86
C LEU A 65 20.47 -13.49 11.16
N GLY A 66 20.99 -12.29 11.43
CA GLY A 66 20.72 -11.55 12.66
C GLY A 66 19.29 -10.99 12.74
N PRO A 67 18.85 -10.44 13.88
CA PRO A 67 17.59 -9.73 13.94
C PRO A 67 17.65 -8.46 13.06
N LEU A 68 16.54 -8.15 12.37
CA LEU A 68 16.41 -6.94 11.57
C LEU A 68 15.46 -5.98 12.30
N TRP A 69 16.02 -4.96 12.93
CA TRP A 69 15.28 -3.97 13.71
C TRP A 69 15.12 -2.68 12.94
N GLY A 70 13.90 -2.21 12.81
CA GLY A 70 13.61 -0.93 12.17
C GLY A 70 12.15 -0.81 11.77
N HIS A 71 11.90 0.13 10.89
CA HIS A 71 10.61 0.35 10.24
C HIS A 71 10.84 0.88 8.82
N LEU A 72 9.76 0.97 8.06
CA LEU A 72 9.75 1.69 6.79
C LEU A 72 9.18 3.08 7.03
N HIS A 73 9.95 4.09 6.65
CA HIS A 73 9.54 5.47 6.59
C HIS A 73 8.96 5.76 5.21
N VAL A 74 7.66 6.06 5.15
CA VAL A 74 6.97 6.35 3.90
C VAL A 74 6.64 7.84 3.86
N THR A 75 7.18 8.53 2.86
CA THR A 75 6.99 9.97 2.68
C THR A 75 6.31 10.24 1.34
N ALA A 76 5.29 11.09 1.31
CA ALA A 76 4.69 11.58 0.08
C ALA A 76 4.82 13.10 -0.03
N SER A 77 5.47 13.58 -1.09
CA SER A 77 5.57 15.00 -1.41
C SER A 77 4.45 15.40 -2.37
N PHE A 78 3.92 16.60 -2.18
CA PHE A 78 2.89 17.16 -3.05
C PHE A 78 3.50 18.12 -4.08
N ARG A 79 2.89 18.16 -5.26
CA ARG A 79 3.29 19.06 -6.35
C ARG A 79 3.16 20.54 -5.99
N ASP A 80 2.21 20.88 -5.13
CA ASP A 80 1.94 22.25 -4.70
C ASP A 80 2.84 22.75 -3.56
N GLY A 81 3.81 21.93 -3.14
CA GLY A 81 4.80 22.31 -2.13
C GLY A 81 4.28 22.32 -0.69
N ARG A 82 3.04 21.86 -0.43
CA ARG A 82 2.56 21.70 0.96
C ARG A 82 3.42 20.66 1.70
N PRO A 83 3.43 20.67 3.05
CA PRO A 83 4.23 19.74 3.83
C PRO A 83 3.98 18.27 3.44
N PRO A 84 5.04 17.43 3.42
CA PRO A 84 4.88 16.05 3.02
C PRO A 84 4.06 15.25 4.05
N LEU A 85 3.36 14.24 3.57
CA LEU A 85 2.76 13.24 4.45
C LEU A 85 3.81 12.21 4.83
N VAL A 86 3.81 11.83 6.11
CA VAL A 86 4.74 10.86 6.66
C VAL A 86 3.95 9.78 7.41
N VAL A 87 4.31 8.53 7.18
CA VAL A 87 3.81 7.40 7.96
C VAL A 87 4.89 6.34 8.09
N ASP A 88 5.06 5.84 9.31
CA ASP A 88 5.93 4.72 9.59
C ASP A 88 5.12 3.43 9.59
N THR A 89 5.67 2.39 8.97
CA THR A 89 5.04 1.06 8.95
C THR A 89 6.06 -0.05 9.17
N ARG A 90 5.58 -1.22 9.56
CA ARG A 90 6.38 -2.44 9.64
C ARG A 90 6.02 -3.39 8.51
N TRP A 91 6.99 -4.22 8.15
CA TRP A 91 6.74 -5.39 7.32
C TRP A 91 6.25 -6.57 8.16
N GLY A 92 5.63 -7.56 7.53
CA GLY A 92 5.27 -8.82 8.16
C GLY A 92 6.48 -9.69 8.52
N THR A 93 6.27 -10.91 8.98
CA THR A 93 7.38 -11.81 9.34
C THR A 93 8.20 -12.21 8.12
N ILE A 94 9.51 -11.96 8.14
CA ILE A 94 10.45 -12.46 7.12
C ILE A 94 10.86 -13.88 7.51
N SER A 95 10.53 -14.85 6.66
CA SER A 95 10.99 -16.24 6.87
C SER A 95 12.53 -16.29 6.90
N PRO A 96 13.14 -17.03 7.84
CA PRO A 96 14.59 -17.26 7.83
C PRO A 96 15.05 -18.13 6.65
N ARG A 97 14.13 -18.87 6.01
CA ARG A 97 14.39 -19.80 4.89
C ARG A 97 13.68 -19.34 3.61
N GLY A 98 14.17 -19.79 2.44
CA GLY A 98 13.52 -19.56 1.14
C GLY A 98 13.70 -18.14 0.59
N VAL A 99 12.60 -17.51 0.14
CA VAL A 99 12.63 -16.19 -0.55
C VAL A 99 12.95 -15.02 0.40
N ARG A 100 12.86 -15.24 1.71
CA ARG A 100 13.23 -14.28 2.78
C ARG A 100 12.67 -12.87 2.54
N SER A 101 11.38 -12.84 2.21
CA SER A 101 10.64 -11.62 1.92
C SER A 101 9.40 -11.50 2.80
N ALA A 102 8.94 -10.27 3.01
CA ALA A 102 7.69 -9.98 3.69
C ALA A 102 6.97 -8.81 3.00
N LEU A 103 5.65 -8.78 3.13
CA LEU A 103 4.82 -7.67 2.65
C LEU A 103 4.82 -6.53 3.66
N PHE A 104 4.64 -5.32 3.15
CA PHE A 104 4.29 -4.14 3.96
C PHE A 104 3.14 -3.38 3.31
N ALA A 105 2.42 -2.61 4.11
CA ALA A 105 1.40 -1.68 3.66
C ALA A 105 1.39 -0.44 4.56
N ALA A 106 1.14 0.73 3.97
CA ALA A 106 0.98 1.99 4.67
C ALA A 106 -0.12 2.82 4.00
N VAL A 107 -0.90 3.56 4.80
CA VAL A 107 -1.94 4.45 4.28
C VAL A 107 -1.52 5.88 4.55
N LEU A 108 -1.24 6.63 3.48
CA LEU A 108 -1.04 8.07 3.53
C LEU A 108 -2.41 8.75 3.47
N ARG A 109 -2.84 9.31 4.60
CA ARG A 109 -4.17 9.93 4.71
C ARG A 109 -4.17 11.29 4.04
N THR A 110 -5.02 11.47 3.05
CA THR A 110 -5.18 12.72 2.30
C THR A 110 -6.54 12.77 1.61
N GLN A 111 -7.04 13.98 1.41
CA GLN A 111 -8.21 14.24 0.57
C GLN A 111 -7.82 14.44 -0.90
N ASP A 112 -6.54 14.74 -1.17
CA ASP A 112 -6.03 15.11 -2.49
C ASP A 112 -4.92 14.14 -2.98
N PRO A 113 -5.18 12.82 -3.10
CA PRO A 113 -4.13 11.88 -3.50
C PRO A 113 -3.58 12.13 -4.91
N GLY A 114 -4.35 12.79 -5.79
CA GLY A 114 -3.90 13.19 -7.13
C GLY A 114 -2.85 14.31 -7.15
N GLN A 115 -2.64 15.01 -6.03
CA GLN A 115 -1.62 16.04 -5.90
C GLN A 115 -0.26 15.48 -5.43
N ILE A 116 -0.20 14.19 -5.09
CA ILE A 116 1.06 13.54 -4.70
C ILE A 116 1.94 13.38 -5.95
N GLU A 117 3.12 13.97 -5.88
CA GLU A 117 4.11 13.96 -6.96
C GLU A 117 5.07 12.77 -6.84
N LEU A 118 5.48 12.42 -5.61
CA LEU A 118 6.44 11.36 -5.37
C LEU A 118 6.16 10.68 -4.04
N VAL A 119 6.22 9.35 -4.03
CA VAL A 119 6.27 8.55 -2.81
C VAL A 119 7.68 8.00 -2.62
N ARG A 120 8.30 8.24 -1.48
CA ARG A 120 9.56 7.60 -1.05
C ARG A 120 9.25 6.54 0.00
N VAL A 121 9.91 5.40 -0.11
CA VAL A 121 9.86 4.33 0.89
C VAL A 121 11.28 4.00 1.29
N GLU A 122 11.63 4.24 2.54
CA GLU A 122 12.98 4.07 3.06
C GLU A 122 12.97 3.13 4.26
N TYR A 123 14.00 2.30 4.40
CA TYR A 123 14.22 1.54 5.61
C TYR A 123 15.03 2.37 6.61
N ARG A 124 14.48 2.54 7.83
CA ARG A 124 15.13 3.21 8.96
C ARG A 124 15.47 2.19 10.04
N PRO A 125 16.77 1.96 10.36
CA PRO A 125 17.15 1.12 11.49
C PRO A 125 16.83 1.84 12.81
N VAL A 126 16.53 1.08 13.88
CA VAL A 126 16.19 1.64 15.21
C VAL A 126 17.28 2.56 15.80
N SER A 127 18.54 2.41 15.37
CA SER A 127 19.63 3.29 15.81
C SER A 127 19.46 4.75 15.38
N ASP A 128 18.74 4.99 14.28
CA ASP A 128 18.61 6.30 13.66
C ASP A 128 17.50 7.16 14.30
N ASP A 129 16.65 6.58 15.17
CA ASP A 129 15.56 7.27 15.87
C ASP A 129 16.06 8.24 16.97
N ARG A 130 17.38 8.33 17.21
CA ARG A 130 17.97 9.17 18.28
C ARG A 130 18.25 10.62 17.90
N HIS A 131 17.86 11.08 16.71
CA HIS A 131 18.13 12.45 16.23
C HIS A 131 16.89 13.19 15.70
N ALA A 132 15.68 12.78 16.09
CA ALA A 132 14.45 13.49 15.78
C ALA A 132 14.06 14.46 16.91
#